data_AF-A0A9Q3X8X9-F1
#
_entry.id   AF-A0A9Q3X8X9-F1
#
_cell.length_a   1.000
_cell.length_b   1.000
_cell.length_c   1.000
_cell.angle_alpha   90.00
_cell.angle_beta   90.00
_cell.angle_gamma   90.00
#
_symmetry.space_group_name_H-M   'P 1'
#
loop_
_entity.id
_entity.type
_entity.pdbx_description
1 polymer ?
#
loop_
_entity_poly.entity_id
_entity_poly.type
_entity_poly.pdbx_seq_one_letter_code
_entity_poly.pdbx_strand_id
1 'polypeptide(L)' 'PKLQHLDAQGLHVMADLIVKSVFATLPDIIDPPAQALPAHLTPQAKITQQLRFIFIGLKHWQGLGSTE' A
#
# COMPACT_ATOMS: atom_id res chain seq x y z
N PRO A 1 -9.77 21.06 -0.23
CA PRO A 1 -9.33 20.01 -1.17
C PRO A 1 -8.87 18.78 -0.37
N LYS A 2 -9.15 17.54 -0.82
CA LYS A 2 -8.68 16.33 -0.12
C LYS A 2 -7.14 16.29 -0.20
N LEU A 3 -6.45 16.07 0.92
CA LEU A 3 -4.97 15.92 1.03
C LEU A 3 -4.13 17.18 0.73
N GLN A 4 -4.40 18.32 1.38
CA GLN A 4 -3.62 19.56 1.19
C GLN A 4 -2.17 19.45 1.68
N HIS A 5 -1.89 18.51 2.58
CA HIS A 5 -0.57 18.20 3.13
C HIS A 5 0.31 17.37 2.18
N LEU A 6 -0.23 16.91 1.05
CA LEU A 6 0.48 16.06 0.11
C LEU A 6 1.11 16.91 -0.99
N ASP A 7 2.36 17.32 -0.76
CA ASP A 7 3.18 18.01 -1.73
C ASP A 7 3.70 17.06 -2.83
N ALA A 8 4.38 17.60 -3.83
CA ALA A 8 4.91 16.82 -4.96
C ALA A 8 5.91 15.74 -4.50
N GLN A 9 6.70 16.02 -3.46
CA GLN A 9 7.66 15.07 -2.91
C GLN A 9 6.94 13.92 -2.18
N GLY A 10 5.92 14.25 -1.38
CA GLY A 10 5.06 13.28 -0.71
C GLY A 10 4.31 12.39 -1.69
N LEU A 11 3.80 12.96 -2.79
CA LEU A 11 3.21 12.18 -3.89
C LEU A 11 4.20 11.17 -4.47
N HIS A 12 5.46 11.57 -4.66
CA HIS A 12 6.49 10.69 -5.21
C HIS A 12 6.79 9.51 -4.28
N VAL A 13 6.95 9.77 -2.98
CA VAL A 13 7.17 8.73 -1.96
C VAL A 13 5.98 7.79 -1.87
N MET A 14 4.76 8.32 -1.90
CA MET A 14 3.55 7.50 -1.86
C MET A 14 3.40 6.62 -3.11
N ALA A 15 3.70 7.15 -4.29
CA ALA A 15 3.68 6.38 -5.53
C ALA A 15 4.70 5.23 -5.49
N ASP A 16 5.93 5.52 -5.05
CA ASP A 16 6.99 4.52 -4.89
C ASP A 16 6.60 3.42 -3.89
N LEU A 17 6.01 3.79 -2.75
CA LEU A 17 5.52 2.82 -1.76
C LEU A 17 4.42 1.91 -2.32
N ILE A 18 3.46 2.47 -3.07
CA ILE A 18 2.37 1.70 -3.70
C ILE A 18 2.95 0.73 -4.73
N VAL A 19 3.80 1.21 -5.64
CA VAL A 19 4.39 0.37 -6.69
C VAL A 19 5.22 -0.76 -6.07
N LYS A 20 6.07 -0.46 -5.08
CA LYS A 20 6.86 -1.48 -4.38
C LYS A 20 5.99 -2.51 -3.67
N SER A 21 4.91 -2.08 -3.02
CA SER A 21 4.01 -2.99 -2.31
C SER A 21 3.33 -3.98 -3.27
N VAL A 22 2.85 -3.50 -4.42
CA VAL A 22 2.21 -4.33 -5.45
C VAL A 22 3.23 -5.28 -6.10
N PHE A 23 4.40 -4.77 -6.48
CA PHE A 23 5.44 -5.58 -7.11
C PHE A 23 5.98 -6.67 -6.18
N ALA A 24 6.13 -6.37 -4.89
CA ALA A 24 6.53 -7.35 -3.89
C ALA A 24 5.49 -8.47 -3.69
N THR A 25 4.24 -8.27 -4.09
CA THR A 25 3.19 -9.31 -4.04
C THR A 25 3.04 -10.09 -5.35
N LEU A 26 3.79 -9.76 -6.42
CA LEU A 26 3.75 -10.51 -7.68
C LEU A 26 4.13 -11.99 -7.56
N PRO A 27 5.15 -12.39 -6.76
CA PRO A 27 5.46 -13.81 -6.59
C PRO A 27 4.26 -14.60 -6.08
N ASP A 28 3.53 -14.03 -5.11
CA ASP A 28 2.32 -14.63 -4.51
C ASP A 28 1.16 -14.78 -5.54
N ILE A 29 1.18 -14.06 -6.66
CA ILE A 29 0.14 -14.09 -7.71
C ILE A 29 0.50 -15.06 -8.84
N ILE A 30 1.78 -15.16 -9.18
CA ILE A 30 2.26 -16.01 -10.28
C ILE A 30 2.23 -17.48 -9.85
N ASP A 31 2.65 -17.76 -8.62
CA ASP A 31 2.69 -19.13 -8.11
C ASP A 31 1.38 -19.47 -7.38
N PRO A 32 0.61 -20.48 -7.83
CA PRO A 32 -0.59 -20.87 -7.12
C PRO A 32 -0.25 -21.35 -5.71
N PRO A 33 -1.06 -20.99 -4.70
CA PRO A 33 -0.77 -21.39 -3.33
C PRO A 33 -0.82 -22.92 -3.20
N ALA A 34 0.18 -23.50 -2.52
CA ALA A 34 0.31 -24.95 -2.35
C ALA A 34 -0.89 -25.61 -1.65
N GLN A 35 -1.69 -24.83 -0.93
CA GLN A 35 -2.93 -25.25 -0.28
C GLN A 35 -3.99 -24.15 -0.45
N ALA A 36 -5.26 -24.54 -0.42
CA ALA A 36 -6.37 -23.58 -0.44
C ALA A 36 -6.25 -22.62 0.76
N LEU A 37 -5.97 -21.35 0.48
CA LEU A 37 -5.87 -20.32 1.50
C LEU A 37 -7.27 -19.84 1.92
N PRO A 38 -7.49 -19.58 3.22
CA PRO A 38 -8.65 -18.81 3.67
C PRO A 38 -8.79 -17.51 2.86
N ALA A 39 -10.02 -17.06 2.60
CA ALA A 39 -10.28 -15.91 1.71
C ALA A 39 -9.48 -14.64 2.08
N HIS A 40 -9.27 -14.39 3.38
CA HIS A 40 -8.52 -13.23 3.89
C HIS A 40 -6.99 -13.36 3.78
N LEU A 41 -6.47 -14.56 3.51
CA LEU A 41 -5.05 -14.84 3.28
C LEU A 41 -4.71 -14.95 1.79
N THR A 42 -5.70 -14.85 0.90
CA THR A 42 -5.44 -14.82 -0.53
C THR A 42 -4.54 -13.62 -0.90
N PRO A 43 -3.66 -13.75 -1.91
CA PRO A 43 -2.83 -12.64 -2.38
C PRO A 43 -3.66 -11.38 -2.70
N GLN A 44 -4.84 -11.57 -3.28
CA GLN A 44 -5.80 -10.50 -3.57
C GLN A 44 -6.31 -9.80 -2.30
N ALA A 45 -6.69 -10.55 -1.26
CA ALA A 45 -7.14 -9.95 0.00
C ALA A 45 -6.00 -9.20 0.69
N LYS A 46 -4.79 -9.79 0.69
CA LYS A 46 -3.57 -9.22 1.28
C LYS A 46 -3.18 -7.90 0.61
N ILE A 47 -3.08 -7.85 -0.73
CA ILE A 47 -2.77 -6.61 -1.46
C ILE A 47 -3.85 -5.55 -1.26
N THR A 48 -5.13 -5.93 -1.24
CA THR A 48 -6.25 -5.01 -0.99
C THR A 48 -6.13 -4.39 0.39
N GLN A 49 -5.84 -5.20 1.42
CA GLN A 49 -5.70 -4.72 2.79
C GLN A 49 -4.47 -3.82 2.97
N GLN A 50 -3.35 -4.18 2.35
CA GLN A 50 -2.13 -3.35 2.36
C GLN A 50 -2.39 -1.99 1.73
N LEU A 51 -3.03 -1.94 0.56
CA LEU A 51 -3.36 -0.67 -0.11
C LEU A 51 -4.35 0.15 0.72
N ARG A 52 -5.37 -0.46 1.34
CA ARG A 52 -6.24 0.26 2.28
C ARG A 52 -5.47 0.85 3.44
N PHE A 53 -4.56 0.10 4.04
CA PHE A 53 -3.73 0.58 5.13
C PHE A 53 -2.90 1.79 4.70
N ILE A 54 -2.25 1.72 3.54
CA ILE A 54 -1.47 2.83 2.95
C ILE A 54 -2.36 4.06 2.75
N PHE A 55 -3.54 3.91 2.15
CA PHE A 55 -4.45 5.04 1.88
C PHE A 55 -5.12 5.60 3.14
N ILE A 56 -5.34 4.79 4.17
CA ILE A 56 -5.81 5.29 5.47
C ILE A 56 -4.69 6.06 6.15
N GLY A 57 -3.47 5.50 6.22
CA GLY A 57 -2.30 6.18 6.78
C GLY A 57 -2.02 7.53 6.12
N LEU A 58 -2.15 7.60 4.79
CA LEU A 58 -1.99 8.84 4.02
C LEU A 58 -2.91 9.98 4.47
N LYS A 59 -4.12 9.67 4.98
CA LYS A 59 -5.04 10.70 5.49
C LYS A 59 -4.54 11.36 6.77
N HIS A 60 -3.73 10.65 7.55
CA HIS A 60 -3.20 11.09 8.84
C HIS A 60 -1.73 11.51 8.76
N TRP A 61 -1.04 11.13 7.70
CA TRP A 61 0.35 11.51 7.46
C TRP A 61 0.46 13.02 7.25
N GLN A 62 1.40 13.67 7.94
CA GLN A 62 1.57 15.13 7.88
C GLN A 62 2.63 15.59 6.85
N GLY A 63 3.20 14.67 6.06
CA GLY A 63 4.20 14.98 5.04
C GLY A 63 5.64 14.66 5.44
N LEU A 64 6.59 14.94 4.54
CA LEU A 64 8.02 14.66 4.70
C LEU A 64 8.67 15.80 5.50
N GLY A 65 8.71 15.68 6.82
CA GLY A 65 9.32 16.69 7.70
C GLY A 65 8.49 17.05 8.93
N SER A 66 7.34 16.40 9.15
CA SER A 66 6.68 16.50 10.45
C SER A 66 7.42 15.63 11.47
N THR A 67 8.37 16.25 12.16
CA THR A 67 8.94 15.74 13.42
C THR A 67 8.11 16.32 14.56
N GLU A 68 7.04 15.62 14.94
CA GLU A 68 6.51 15.69 16.31
C GLU A 68 7.04 14.50 17.11
#